data_AF-A0A812NVR0-F1
#
_entry.id   AF-A0A812NVR0-F1
#
_cell.length_a   1.000
_cell.length_b   1.000
_cell.length_c   1.000
_cell.angle_alpha   90.00
_cell.angle_beta   90.00
_cell.angle_gamma   90.00
#
_symmetry.space_group_name_H-M   'P 1'
#
loop_
_entity.id
_entity.type
_entity.pdbx_description
1 polymer ?
#
loop_
_entity_poly.entity_id
_entity_poly.type
_entity_poly.pdbx_seq_one_letter_code
_entity_poly.pdbx_strand_id
1 'polypeptide(L)'
;MARMFFLVLPCLVAAEPQALRGADVPRKLFDDVACTGSGGLSQDSPSCYGGQVLVESFSLHVLSYDGSTGIVDLKAEGPQAAECAGATFQNDDNAITIENDNGCGLANYEYSVRYCPDQDYVIVNLVKPYAVRVVLQSQTCPSGAGEV
;
A
#
# COMPACT_ATOMS: atom_id res chain seq x y z
N MET A 1 5.26 -13.54 72.55
CA MET A 1 5.50 -13.87 71.11
C MET A 1 5.42 -12.57 70.31
N ALA A 2 6.55 -11.96 69.99
CA ALA A 2 6.63 -10.71 69.24
C ALA A 2 6.91 -11.03 67.76
N ARG A 3 6.01 -10.62 66.86
CA ARG A 3 6.15 -10.79 65.41
C ARG A 3 6.88 -9.58 64.83
N MET A 4 8.08 -9.84 64.32
CA MET A 4 8.95 -8.89 63.65
C MET A 4 8.40 -8.59 62.26
N PHE A 5 7.99 -7.34 62.02
CA PHE A 5 7.54 -6.86 60.71
C PHE A 5 8.78 -6.49 59.87
N PHE A 6 9.03 -7.23 58.79
CA PHE A 6 10.02 -6.87 57.77
C PHE A 6 9.39 -5.81 56.85
N LEU A 7 9.93 -4.59 56.88
CA LEU A 7 9.68 -3.55 55.88
C LEU A 7 10.52 -3.85 54.63
N VAL A 8 9.87 -4.23 53.52
CA VAL A 8 10.52 -4.33 52.21
C VAL A 8 10.32 -3.00 51.49
N LEU A 9 11.41 -2.28 51.28
CA LEU A 9 11.48 -1.02 50.54
C LEU A 9 11.52 -1.34 49.03
N PRO A 10 10.58 -0.88 48.20
CA PRO A 10 10.71 -1.01 46.76
C PRO A 10 11.65 0.08 46.21
N CYS A 11 12.73 -0.32 45.56
CA CYS A 11 13.56 0.57 44.76
C CYS A 11 12.71 1.12 43.59
N LEU A 12 12.40 2.42 43.62
CA LEU A 12 11.94 3.14 42.43
C LEU A 12 13.11 3.21 41.44
N VAL A 13 13.02 2.44 40.35
CA VAL A 13 13.87 2.65 39.18
C VAL A 13 13.29 3.83 38.41
N ALA A 14 13.98 4.97 38.43
CA ALA A 14 13.65 6.10 37.59
C ALA A 14 13.95 5.72 36.12
N ALA A 15 12.90 5.53 35.32
CA ALA A 15 13.04 5.37 33.88
C ALA A 15 13.22 6.76 33.25
N GLU A 16 14.41 7.04 32.74
CA GLU A 16 14.69 8.23 31.92
C GLU A 16 13.87 8.19 30.61
N PRO A 17 13.33 9.33 30.17
CA PRO A 17 12.59 9.41 28.91
C PRO A 17 13.58 9.36 27.75
N GLN A 18 13.64 8.22 27.06
CA GLN A 18 14.34 8.14 25.79
C GLN A 18 13.59 8.99 24.77
N ALA A 19 14.08 10.21 24.58
CA ALA A 19 13.78 11.04 23.44
C ALA A 19 14.01 10.20 22.17
N LEU A 20 12.91 9.94 21.43
CA LEU A 20 12.91 9.33 20.12
C LEU A 20 13.63 10.27 19.14
N ARG A 21 14.97 10.16 19.13
CA ARG A 21 15.79 10.60 18.00
C ARG A 21 15.42 9.73 16.81
N GLY A 22 15.30 10.40 15.66
CA GLY A 22 14.79 9.85 14.41
C GLY A 22 15.27 8.43 14.15
N ALA A 23 14.31 7.55 13.91
CA ALA A 23 14.59 6.20 13.49
C ALA A 23 15.43 6.27 12.20
N ASP A 24 16.66 5.80 12.31
CA ASP A 24 17.35 5.08 11.24
C ASP A 24 16.38 3.99 10.74
N VAL A 25 15.51 4.31 9.78
CA VAL A 25 14.67 3.31 9.13
C VAL A 25 15.64 2.43 8.34
N PRO A 26 15.82 1.15 8.70
CA PRO A 26 16.73 0.30 7.98
C PRO A 26 16.24 0.23 6.53
N ARG A 27 17.11 0.54 5.58
CA ARG A 27 16.86 0.45 4.13
C ARG A 27 16.32 -0.93 3.70
N LYS A 28 16.48 -1.94 4.57
CA LYS A 28 15.94 -3.30 4.47
C LYS A 28 14.41 -3.43 4.63
N LEU A 29 13.70 -2.38 5.07
CA LEU A 29 12.23 -2.43 5.21
C LEU A 29 11.49 -2.38 3.87
N PHE A 30 12.14 -1.87 2.82
CA PHE A 30 11.56 -1.78 1.47
C PHE A 30 11.86 -3.02 0.62
N ASP A 31 12.71 -3.93 1.10
CA ASP A 31 13.18 -5.06 0.29
C ASP A 31 12.39 -6.37 0.48
N ASP A 32 11.73 -6.53 1.63
CA ASP A 32 10.99 -7.75 1.97
C ASP A 32 9.51 -7.47 2.29
N VAL A 33 8.81 -6.70 1.44
CA VAL A 33 7.34 -6.68 1.49
C VAL A 33 6.85 -8.03 0.97
N ALA A 34 6.52 -8.94 1.90
CA ALA A 34 6.08 -10.28 1.59
C ALA A 34 4.73 -10.24 0.86
N CYS A 35 4.69 -10.60 -0.40
CA CYS A 35 3.44 -10.68 -1.16
C CYS A 35 3.06 -12.15 -1.32
N THR A 36 2.11 -12.60 -0.50
CA THR A 36 1.70 -14.00 -0.42
C THR A 36 0.21 -14.15 -0.72
N GLY A 37 -0.23 -15.40 -0.84
CA GLY A 37 -1.59 -15.75 -1.25
C GLY A 37 -1.68 -16.08 -2.74
N SER A 38 -2.82 -16.62 -3.14
CA SER A 38 -3.13 -16.99 -4.52
C SER A 38 -4.54 -16.53 -4.85
N GLY A 39 -4.72 -15.90 -6.00
CA GLY A 39 -6.01 -15.46 -6.50
C GLY A 39 -6.02 -13.98 -6.86
N GLY A 40 -7.17 -13.53 -7.33
CA GLY A 40 -7.37 -12.15 -7.76
C GLY A 40 -7.80 -11.22 -6.64
N LEU A 41 -8.05 -9.97 -7.05
CA LEU A 41 -8.76 -8.98 -6.25
C LEU A 41 -10.13 -9.50 -5.80
N SER A 42 -10.73 -8.86 -4.80
CA SER A 42 -12.11 -9.16 -4.44
C SER A 42 -13.04 -8.92 -5.64
N GLN A 43 -13.99 -9.83 -5.86
CA GLN A 43 -15.09 -9.62 -6.81
C GLN A 43 -16.18 -8.70 -6.22
N ASP A 44 -16.07 -8.36 -4.93
CA ASP A 44 -16.90 -7.36 -4.28
C ASP A 44 -16.36 -5.95 -4.63
N SER A 45 -16.74 -5.46 -5.82
CA SER A 45 -16.42 -4.10 -6.27
C SER A 45 -17.42 -3.07 -5.74
N PRO A 46 -17.01 -1.82 -5.47
CA PRO A 46 -15.67 -1.27 -5.70
C PRO A 46 -14.69 -1.57 -4.56
N SER A 47 -13.40 -1.68 -4.91
CA SER A 47 -12.29 -1.81 -3.95
C SER A 47 -11.26 -0.71 -4.18
N CYS A 48 -10.73 -0.12 -3.11
CA CYS A 48 -9.81 1.01 -3.20
C CYS A 48 -8.52 0.76 -2.43
N TYR A 49 -7.41 1.12 -3.05
CA TYR A 49 -6.08 0.99 -2.50
C TYR A 49 -5.36 2.33 -2.56
N GLY A 50 -4.68 2.69 -1.48
CA GLY A 50 -3.99 3.97 -1.35
C GLY A 50 -2.64 3.83 -0.67
N GLY A 51 -1.69 4.63 -1.11
CA GLY A 51 -0.37 4.68 -0.50
C GLY A 51 0.42 5.89 -0.96
N GLN A 52 1.59 6.06 -0.38
CA GLN A 52 2.46 7.20 -0.66
C GLN A 52 3.92 6.77 -0.63
N VAL A 53 4.73 7.44 -1.45
CA VAL A 53 6.19 7.33 -1.39
C VAL A 53 6.77 8.72 -1.64
N LEU A 54 7.73 9.13 -0.81
CA LEU A 54 8.31 10.47 -0.84
C LEU A 54 7.23 11.56 -0.75
N VAL A 55 7.01 12.29 -1.85
CA VAL A 55 6.04 13.40 -2.00
C VAL A 55 4.91 13.05 -2.98
N GLU A 56 4.83 11.78 -3.40
CA GLU A 56 3.83 11.29 -4.34
C GLU A 56 2.81 10.39 -3.63
N SER A 57 1.54 10.61 -3.95
CA SER A 57 0.42 9.78 -3.51
C SER A 57 -0.09 8.95 -4.67
N PHE A 58 -0.40 7.68 -4.43
CA PHE A 58 -0.88 6.75 -5.43
C PHE A 58 -2.22 6.19 -4.98
N SER A 59 -3.20 6.17 -5.87
CA SER A 59 -4.51 5.57 -5.63
C SER A 59 -4.91 4.66 -6.78
N LEU A 60 -5.39 3.47 -6.43
CA LEU A 60 -5.94 2.49 -7.36
C LEU A 60 -7.37 2.18 -6.93
N HIS A 61 -8.32 2.39 -7.83
CA HIS A 61 -9.74 2.17 -7.60
C HIS A 61 -10.26 1.11 -8.57
N VAL A 62 -10.52 -0.09 -8.08
CA VAL A 62 -11.10 -1.18 -8.85
C VAL A 62 -12.60 -0.95 -8.93
N LEU A 63 -13.08 -0.61 -10.12
CA LEU A 63 -14.50 -0.33 -10.40
C LEU A 63 -15.31 -1.62 -10.58
N SER A 64 -14.70 -2.61 -11.22
CA SER A 64 -15.29 -3.94 -11.44
C SER A 64 -14.20 -4.98 -11.64
N TYR A 65 -14.48 -6.22 -11.27
CA TYR A 65 -13.59 -7.37 -11.50
C TYR A 65 -14.42 -8.66 -11.52
N ASP A 66 -14.25 -9.48 -12.56
CA ASP A 66 -15.02 -10.72 -12.77
C ASP A 66 -14.29 -12.00 -12.36
N GLY A 67 -13.08 -11.87 -11.77
CA GLY A 67 -12.19 -13.00 -11.48
C GLY A 67 -11.10 -13.21 -12.53
N SER A 68 -11.14 -12.51 -13.66
CA SER A 68 -10.10 -12.55 -14.70
C SER A 68 -9.73 -11.16 -15.21
N THR A 69 -10.74 -10.34 -15.50
CA THR A 69 -10.59 -8.99 -16.03
C THR A 69 -11.40 -8.00 -15.22
N GLY A 70 -11.02 -6.73 -15.28
CA GLY A 70 -11.71 -5.69 -14.56
C GLY A 70 -11.42 -4.31 -15.11
N ILE A 71 -12.07 -3.32 -14.49
CA ILE A 71 -11.90 -1.91 -14.81
C ILE A 71 -11.29 -1.22 -13.59
N VAL A 72 -10.28 -0.38 -13.82
CA VAL A 72 -9.54 0.32 -12.76
C VAL A 72 -9.30 1.78 -13.11
N ASP A 73 -9.41 2.63 -12.10
CA ASP A 73 -8.82 3.97 -12.12
C ASP A 73 -7.50 3.96 -11.36
N LEU A 74 -6.47 4.57 -11.94
CA LEU A 74 -5.15 4.71 -11.36
C LEU A 74 -4.72 6.17 -11.40
N LYS A 75 -4.27 6.69 -10.27
CA LYS A 75 -3.82 8.07 -10.13
C LYS A 75 -2.52 8.14 -9.34
N ALA A 76 -1.62 9.01 -9.79
CA ALA A 76 -0.47 9.47 -9.04
C ALA A 76 -0.55 11.00 -8.91
N GLU A 77 -0.41 11.51 -7.70
CA GLU A 77 -0.46 12.93 -7.39
C GLU A 77 0.89 13.37 -6.81
N GLY A 78 1.50 14.39 -7.40
CA GLY A 78 2.81 14.89 -7.01
C GLY A 78 3.62 15.38 -8.21
N PRO A 79 4.96 15.43 -8.09
CA PRO A 79 5.83 15.92 -9.16
C PRO A 79 5.74 15.14 -10.48
N GLN A 80 5.54 13.82 -10.43
CA GLN A 80 5.25 12.99 -11.61
C GLN A 80 3.76 12.61 -11.61
N ALA A 81 2.87 13.61 -11.63
CA ALA A 81 1.43 13.38 -11.68
C ALA A 81 1.04 12.59 -12.94
N ALA A 82 0.09 11.67 -12.77
CA ALA A 82 -0.51 10.90 -13.86
C ALA A 82 -1.90 10.42 -13.45
N GLU A 83 -2.78 10.26 -14.41
CA GLU A 83 -4.13 9.78 -14.18
C GLU A 83 -4.58 8.92 -15.36
N CYS A 84 -5.28 7.84 -15.02
CA CYS A 84 -5.83 6.90 -15.96
C CYS A 84 -7.15 6.40 -15.39
N ALA A 85 -8.26 6.79 -16.03
CA ALA A 85 -9.60 6.39 -15.61
C ALA A 85 -10.14 5.33 -16.56
N GLY A 86 -10.80 4.31 -16.00
CA GLY A 86 -11.49 3.28 -16.75
C GLY A 86 -10.59 2.36 -17.58
N ALA A 87 -9.34 2.14 -17.17
CA ALA A 87 -8.49 1.18 -17.87
C ALA A 87 -8.94 -0.26 -17.60
N THR A 88 -8.90 -1.07 -18.65
CA THR A 88 -9.02 -2.52 -18.50
C THR A 88 -7.76 -3.06 -17.85
N PHE A 89 -7.91 -4.01 -16.94
CA PHE A 89 -6.80 -4.80 -16.44
C PHE A 89 -7.13 -6.29 -16.49
N GLN A 90 -6.07 -7.08 -16.58
CA GLN A 90 -6.09 -8.53 -16.45
C GLN A 90 -5.38 -8.93 -15.16
N ASN A 91 -5.88 -9.95 -14.49
CA ASN A 91 -5.25 -10.53 -13.31
C ASN A 91 -4.88 -12.00 -13.58
N ASP A 92 -3.57 -12.27 -13.59
CA ASP A 92 -3.01 -13.60 -13.79
C ASP A 92 -2.09 -13.94 -12.61
N ASP A 93 -2.47 -14.91 -11.76
CA ASP A 93 -1.68 -15.35 -10.60
C ASP A 93 -1.13 -14.20 -9.76
N ASN A 94 -2.02 -13.26 -9.40
CA ASN A 94 -1.76 -12.06 -8.62
C ASN A 94 -1.03 -10.92 -9.37
N ALA A 95 -0.54 -11.15 -10.60
CA ALA A 95 0.01 -10.10 -11.44
C ALA A 95 -1.13 -9.30 -12.08
N ILE A 96 -1.10 -7.97 -11.94
CA ILE A 96 -2.08 -7.08 -12.55
C ILE A 96 -1.44 -6.41 -13.76
N THR A 97 -1.96 -6.70 -14.94
CA THR A 97 -1.57 -6.04 -16.19
C THR A 97 -2.63 -5.01 -16.52
N ILE A 98 -2.27 -3.73 -16.48
CA ILE A 98 -3.16 -2.64 -16.89
C ILE A 98 -2.91 -2.37 -18.37
N GLU A 99 -3.95 -2.52 -19.18
CA GLU A 99 -3.87 -2.30 -20.62
C GLU A 99 -3.73 -0.81 -20.92
N ASN A 100 -2.72 -0.45 -21.71
CA ASN A 100 -2.36 0.92 -22.04
C ASN A 100 -2.68 1.25 -23.51
N ASP A 101 -3.80 0.75 -24.01
CA ASP A 101 -4.15 0.83 -25.44
C ASP A 101 -4.39 2.28 -25.92
N ASN A 102 -4.48 3.25 -25.01
CA ASN A 102 -4.72 4.67 -25.30
C ASN A 102 -3.76 5.65 -24.57
N GLY A 103 -2.60 5.21 -24.11
CA GLY A 103 -1.74 6.07 -23.26
C GLY A 103 -2.24 6.19 -21.81
N CYS A 104 -3.17 5.32 -21.41
CA CYS A 104 -3.69 5.22 -20.05
C CYS A 104 -2.72 4.43 -19.15
N GLY A 105 -2.34 5.04 -18.03
CA GLY A 105 -1.56 4.42 -16.96
C GLY A 105 -0.79 5.50 -16.22
N LEU A 106 0.27 5.11 -15.52
CA LEU A 106 1.23 6.06 -14.96
C LEU A 106 2.27 6.41 -16.03
N ALA A 107 1.88 7.17 -17.06
CA ALA A 107 2.67 7.38 -18.28
C ALA A 107 4.11 7.88 -18.07
N ASN A 108 4.38 8.56 -16.96
CA ASN A 108 5.72 9.04 -16.58
C ASN A 108 6.58 7.99 -15.86
N TYR A 109 6.06 6.79 -15.66
CA TYR A 109 6.69 5.72 -14.92
C TYR A 109 6.85 4.45 -15.76
N GLU A 110 7.94 3.74 -15.50
CA GLU A 110 8.05 2.32 -15.84
C GLU A 110 7.69 1.55 -14.57
N TYR A 111 6.61 0.76 -14.59
CA TYR A 111 6.09 0.14 -13.38
C TYR A 111 5.44 -1.22 -13.63
N SER A 112 5.29 -2.00 -12.56
CA SER A 112 4.45 -3.20 -12.53
C SER A 112 3.57 -3.21 -11.29
N VAL A 113 2.43 -3.89 -11.37
CA VAL A 113 1.43 -3.95 -10.29
C VAL A 113 1.21 -5.41 -9.90
N ARG A 114 1.18 -5.67 -8.59
CA ARG A 114 0.92 -7.00 -8.03
C ARG A 114 -0.04 -6.88 -6.86
N TYR A 115 -1.07 -7.73 -6.83
CA TYR A 115 -1.95 -7.86 -5.67
C TYR A 115 -1.43 -8.94 -4.72
N CYS A 116 -1.68 -8.81 -3.42
CA CYS A 116 -1.19 -9.73 -2.39
C CYS A 116 -2.37 -10.21 -1.54
N PRO A 117 -3.05 -11.30 -1.93
CA PRO A 117 -4.32 -11.71 -1.36
C PRO A 117 -4.32 -11.91 0.16
N ASP A 118 -3.24 -12.47 0.73
CA ASP A 118 -3.17 -12.73 2.17
C ASP A 118 -3.12 -11.44 3.01
N GLN A 119 -2.68 -10.33 2.41
CA GLN A 119 -2.52 -9.05 3.09
C GLN A 119 -3.55 -8.00 2.65
N ASP A 120 -4.32 -8.26 1.60
CA ASP A 120 -5.22 -7.29 0.95
C ASP A 120 -4.54 -5.93 0.68
N TYR A 121 -3.39 -5.98 0.00
CA TYR A 121 -2.75 -4.78 -0.54
C TYR A 121 -2.27 -4.98 -1.97
N VAL A 122 -2.00 -3.86 -2.62
CA VAL A 122 -1.38 -3.80 -3.94
C VAL A 122 0.04 -3.26 -3.79
N ILE A 123 1.00 -3.92 -4.42
CA ILE A 123 2.36 -3.41 -4.59
C ILE A 123 2.49 -2.82 -5.98
N VAL A 124 2.85 -1.54 -6.06
CA VAL A 124 3.30 -0.88 -7.29
C VAL A 124 4.82 -0.83 -7.25
N ASN A 125 5.46 -1.61 -8.12
CA ASN A 125 6.92 -1.60 -8.27
C ASN A 125 7.29 -0.58 -9.34
N LEU A 126 7.82 0.56 -8.92
CA LEU A 126 8.35 1.58 -9.81
C LEU A 126 9.80 1.19 -10.19
N VAL A 127 10.07 1.13 -11.48
CA VAL A 127 11.39 0.87 -12.06
C VAL A 127 12.05 2.18 -12.49
N LYS A 128 11.27 3.10 -13.07
CA LYS A 128 11.68 4.47 -13.41
C LYS A 128 10.54 5.46 -13.13
N PRO A 129 10.84 6.72 -12.77
CA PRO A 129 12.19 7.27 -12.53
C PRO A 129 12.78 6.83 -11.17
N TYR A 130 11.97 6.21 -10.32
CA TYR A 130 12.35 5.72 -9.00
C TYR A 130 12.44 4.20 -9.02
N ALA A 131 13.43 3.61 -8.34
CA ALA A 131 13.59 2.16 -8.16
C ALA A 131 13.08 1.78 -6.76
N VAL A 132 11.76 1.86 -6.57
CA VAL A 132 11.11 1.70 -5.25
C VAL A 132 9.81 0.90 -5.39
N ARG A 133 9.45 0.21 -4.31
CA ARG A 133 8.14 -0.45 -4.18
C ARG A 133 7.23 0.40 -3.31
N VAL A 134 6.04 0.69 -3.80
CA VAL A 134 4.98 1.39 -3.08
C VAL A 134 3.93 0.37 -2.68
N VAL A 135 3.59 0.32 -1.40
CA VAL A 135 2.52 -0.53 -0.89
C VAL A 135 1.26 0.32 -0.76
N LEU A 136 0.21 -0.07 -1.48
CA LEU A 136 -1.11 0.55 -1.44
C LEU A 136 -2.02 -0.30 -0.56
N GLN A 137 -2.39 0.23 0.61
CA GLN A 137 -3.25 -0.45 1.56
C GLN A 137 -4.72 -0.34 1.13
N SER A 138 -5.49 -1.41 1.35
CA SER A 138 -6.95 -1.38 1.22
C SER A 138 -7.54 -0.27 2.11
N GLN A 139 -8.46 0.50 1.55
CA GLN A 139 -9.09 1.64 2.20
C GLN A 139 -10.53 1.81 1.73
N THR A 140 -11.31 2.57 2.48
CA THR A 140 -12.68 2.92 2.08
C THR A 140 -12.63 3.72 0.78
N CYS A 141 -13.41 3.29 -0.22
CA CYS A 141 -13.53 4.06 -1.45
C CYS A 141 -14.16 5.43 -1.19
N PRO A 142 -13.64 6.50 -1.83
CA PRO A 142 -14.29 7.80 -1.75
C PRO A 142 -15.71 7.66 -2.28
N SER A 143 -16.68 8.05 -1.46
CA SER A 143 -18.08 8.10 -1.83
C SER A 143 -18.30 9.24 -2.84
N GLY A 144 -17.98 8.99 -4.12
CA GLY A 144 -18.10 10.01 -5.17
C GLY A 144 -17.26 9.77 -6.43
N ALA A 145 -17.11 8.54 -6.91
CA ALA A 145 -16.55 8.30 -8.24
C ALA A 145 -17.62 8.59 -9.31
N GLY A 146 -17.80 9.87 -9.61
CA GLY A 146 -18.75 10.34 -10.61
C GLY A 146 -19.13 11.81 -10.45
N GLU A 147 -18.18 12.73 -10.51
CA GLU A 147 -18.47 14.11 -10.92
C GLU A 147 -17.22 14.77 -11.50
N VAL A 148 -17.09 14.71 -12.83
CA VAL A 148 -16.66 15.81 -13.71
C VAL A 148 -17.49 15.77 -14.99
#